data_AF-A0A9R1WQ80-F1
#
_entry.id   AF-A0A9R1WQ80-F1
#
_cell.length_a   1.000
_cell.length_b   1.000
_cell.length_c   1.000
_cell.angle_alpha   90.00
_cell.angle_beta   90.00
_cell.angle_gamma   90.00
#
_symmetry.space_group_name_H-M   'P 1'
#
loop_
_entity.id
_entity.type
_entity.pdbx_description
1 polymer ?
#
loop_
_entity_poly.entity_id
_entity_poly.type
_entity_poly.pdbx_seq_one_letter_code
_entity_poly.pdbx_strand_id
1 'polypeptide(L)'
;MSFYITNFFNPQSAAEKAVSVIGNGYDLTLDIRLNGCKPGPSGSTLIDLDGTLTKDLVVPGGGVVPNVPASIKCDKGERTRFRSDVISFNQMVEQFNQDVSLSGKIPSGFFNSMFNYKGCWQKDASSTKSVAFDGWFIALYNIELQRAQISLSEKVKSEVPSSWDPAALAGFIDKYGTHIVVGVKMGGKDVIYLKQLQTSDLEPRQVRDILKQLADKKLSEEVNEIPILPPEKSSKQKEERMVAWDVPQVVMNSLRPSIISLSKKDDLLSIHVRRGGIDNNQSHNGWLSTVSQSPNVISMSFVPIVSLLNGVRGSGFLTHAINLYLRYKPPIEELEQFLEFQLPRQWAPIYGDLPLAARRKTPSMPSLQFTFLGPRLHINTTKVDSGNRPVTGVRLYLEGRKSNRLAIHLQHLSTVPKSLELFDDFSNELCEEHSGKGYVEPVKWAIFSHVCTAPVEYSETRIDDDSASIVTKAWFEVKGVGMKKVLFLRLGFAMVKFAKIRRSEWDGPSTHSRKSGMLSMLMSSPFSTGLSPADQPVKVDLNSAIYPSGPPSGEPKMSSFVDTKEMVRGPENPPGYWVVTGAKLCMEGGRIRVKVKYSLLVIMSEDSMLM
;
A
#
# COMPACT_ATOMS: atom_id res chain seq x y z
N MET A 1 19.32 -31.23 -5.08
CA MET A 1 17.98 -31.48 -5.67
C MET A 1 16.98 -31.52 -4.53
N SER A 2 16.31 -30.41 -4.23
CA SER A 2 15.34 -30.35 -3.14
C SER A 2 13.96 -30.71 -3.68
N PHE A 3 13.40 -31.79 -3.16
CA PHE A 3 12.07 -32.28 -3.50
C PHE A 3 11.02 -31.21 -3.23
N TYR A 4 10.19 -30.92 -4.23
CA TYR A 4 8.96 -30.14 -4.07
C TYR A 4 8.01 -30.95 -3.19
N ILE A 5 7.89 -30.56 -1.91
CA ILE A 5 6.98 -31.21 -0.96
C ILE A 5 5.54 -30.88 -1.39
N THR A 6 4.79 -31.93 -1.71
CA THR A 6 3.36 -31.88 -1.98
C THR A 6 2.61 -31.30 -0.77
N ASN A 7 1.82 -30.24 -0.96
CA ASN A 7 1.04 -29.54 0.08
C ASN A 7 -0.18 -30.33 0.62
N PHE A 8 -0.26 -31.63 0.33
CA PHE A 8 -1.29 -32.52 0.88
C PHE A 8 -0.73 -33.15 2.15
N PHE A 9 -1.26 -32.75 3.30
CA PHE A 9 -0.96 -33.42 4.55
C PHE A 9 -1.86 -34.64 4.68
N ASN A 10 -1.27 -35.81 4.90
CA ASN A 10 -2.04 -36.90 5.49
C ASN A 10 -2.41 -36.52 6.95
N PRO A 11 -3.39 -37.19 7.58
CA PRO A 11 -3.91 -36.75 8.88
C PRO A 11 -2.85 -36.70 9.99
N GLN A 12 -1.91 -37.63 9.99
CA GLN A 12 -0.81 -37.69 10.95
C GLN A 12 0.17 -36.52 10.77
N SER A 13 0.67 -36.31 9.55
CA SER A 13 1.58 -35.21 9.23
C SER A 13 0.94 -33.83 9.45
N ALA A 14 -0.38 -33.71 9.24
CA ALA A 14 -1.13 -32.50 9.52
C ALA A 14 -1.11 -32.18 11.03
N ALA A 15 -1.32 -33.19 11.87
CA ALA A 15 -1.33 -33.04 13.32
C ALA A 15 0.07 -32.70 13.85
N GLU A 16 1.10 -33.42 13.41
CA GLU A 16 2.50 -33.13 13.74
C GLU A 16 2.88 -31.71 13.34
N LYS A 17 2.52 -31.29 12.12
CA LYS A 17 2.79 -29.93 11.65
C LYS A 17 2.02 -28.90 12.48
N ALA A 18 0.75 -29.12 12.78
CA ALA A 18 -0.07 -28.20 13.57
C ALA A 18 0.50 -27.99 14.99
N VAL A 19 1.00 -29.04 15.63
CA VAL A 19 1.68 -28.93 16.92
C VAL A 19 3.03 -28.19 16.78
N SER A 20 3.83 -28.53 15.77
CA SER A 20 5.18 -27.96 15.58
C SER A 20 5.21 -26.45 15.35
N VAL A 21 4.09 -25.86 14.91
CA VAL A 21 4.02 -24.41 14.61
C VAL A 21 3.57 -23.57 15.80
N ILE A 22 3.09 -24.18 16.88
CA ILE A 22 2.73 -23.44 18.10
C ILE A 22 3.99 -22.83 18.68
N GLY A 23 3.96 -21.52 18.95
CA GLY A 23 5.10 -20.75 19.41
C GLY A 23 6.03 -20.25 18.31
N ASN A 24 5.76 -20.54 17.03
CA ASN A 24 6.52 -19.99 15.92
C ASN A 24 6.03 -18.60 15.52
N GLY A 25 6.92 -17.85 14.89
CA GLY A 25 6.63 -16.56 14.29
C GLY A 25 5.69 -16.66 13.10
N TYR A 26 5.02 -15.56 12.78
CA TYR A 26 4.14 -15.45 11.63
C TYR A 26 4.10 -14.03 11.09
N ASP A 27 4.09 -13.91 9.77
CA ASP A 27 3.85 -12.64 9.10
C ASP A 27 2.35 -12.46 8.83
N LEU A 28 1.71 -11.59 9.61
CA LEU A 28 0.28 -11.30 9.50
C LEU A 28 -0.10 -10.62 8.16
N THR A 29 0.85 -10.18 7.34
CA THR A 29 0.55 -9.68 6.00
C THR A 29 0.20 -10.80 5.00
N LEU A 30 0.49 -12.06 5.36
CA LEU A 30 0.26 -13.24 4.54
C LEU A 30 -1.09 -13.92 4.81
N ASP A 31 -1.55 -14.73 3.86
CA ASP A 31 -2.62 -15.71 4.08
C ASP A 31 -2.20 -16.71 5.17
N ILE A 32 -3.16 -17.27 5.92
CA ILE A 32 -2.90 -18.29 6.94
C ILE A 32 -2.54 -19.65 6.30
N ARG A 33 -1.30 -20.10 6.51
CA ARG A 33 -0.72 -21.34 5.97
C ARG A 33 0.33 -21.88 6.93
N LEU A 34 0.35 -23.19 7.17
CA LEU A 34 1.34 -23.81 8.06
C LEU A 34 2.79 -23.63 7.60
N ASN A 35 3.01 -23.53 6.29
CA ASN A 35 4.33 -23.31 5.70
C ASN A 35 4.79 -21.85 5.81
N GLY A 36 3.89 -20.92 6.17
CA GLY A 36 4.22 -19.52 6.43
C GLY A 36 4.77 -19.27 7.85
N CYS A 37 4.72 -20.29 8.73
CA CYS A 37 5.22 -20.16 10.10
C CYS A 37 6.76 -20.11 10.12
N LYS A 38 7.30 -19.12 10.83
CA LYS A 38 8.73 -18.81 10.92
C LYS A 38 9.30 -19.40 12.22
N PRO A 39 10.10 -20.48 12.17
CA PRO A 39 10.69 -21.04 13.38
C PRO A 39 11.74 -20.10 13.98
N GLY A 40 11.97 -20.25 15.28
CA GLY A 40 13.01 -19.55 16.02
C GLY A 40 14.43 -20.03 15.72
N PRO A 41 15.41 -19.46 16.44
CA PRO A 41 16.82 -19.80 16.27
C PRO A 41 17.04 -21.31 16.39
N SER A 42 17.77 -21.91 15.43
CA SER A 42 18.03 -23.36 15.40
C SER A 42 16.78 -24.23 15.28
N GLY A 43 15.66 -23.70 14.78
CA GLY A 43 14.41 -24.44 14.60
C GLY A 43 13.52 -24.53 15.85
N SER A 44 13.86 -23.82 16.93
CA SER A 44 13.07 -23.79 18.17
C SER A 44 11.80 -22.95 18.04
N THR A 45 10.97 -22.94 19.08
CA THR A 45 9.90 -21.94 19.22
C THR A 45 10.49 -20.56 19.57
N LEU A 46 9.73 -19.49 19.33
CA LEU A 46 10.10 -18.12 19.74
C LEU A 46 9.82 -17.88 21.23
N ILE A 47 8.89 -18.64 21.79
CA ILE A 47 8.45 -18.56 23.18
C ILE A 47 9.07 -19.69 23.99
N ASP A 48 9.22 -19.45 25.29
CA ASP A 48 9.68 -20.46 26.24
C ASP A 48 8.53 -21.42 26.55
N LEU A 49 8.65 -22.65 26.07
CA LEU A 49 7.76 -23.75 26.42
C LEU A 49 8.46 -24.64 27.44
N ASP A 50 7.79 -24.95 28.55
CA ASP A 50 8.30 -25.90 29.52
C ASP A 50 8.32 -27.32 28.92
N GLY A 51 9.51 -27.73 28.46
CA GLY A 51 9.76 -29.03 27.85
C GLY A 51 9.98 -30.15 28.87
N THR A 52 9.93 -29.87 30.18
CA THR A 52 10.14 -30.90 31.21
C THR A 52 8.95 -31.84 31.36
N LEU A 53 7.75 -31.35 31.05
CA LEU A 53 6.50 -32.10 31.09
C LEU A 53 5.97 -32.26 29.67
N THR A 54 6.26 -33.43 29.07
CA THR A 54 5.72 -33.81 27.76
C THR A 54 4.69 -34.92 27.88
N LYS A 55 3.75 -34.96 26.94
CA LYS A 55 2.71 -35.99 26.82
C LYS A 55 2.49 -36.35 25.36
N ASP A 56 1.96 -37.53 25.12
CA ASP A 56 1.46 -37.88 23.79
C ASP A 56 0.10 -37.20 23.58
N LEU A 57 -0.01 -36.44 22.48
CA LEU A 57 -1.22 -35.72 22.12
C LEU A 57 -2.00 -36.52 21.09
N VAL A 58 -3.17 -37.03 21.50
CA VAL A 58 -4.08 -37.75 20.61
C VAL A 58 -5.02 -36.77 19.94
N VAL A 59 -5.06 -36.76 18.61
CA VAL A 59 -6.01 -35.95 17.84
C VAL A 59 -7.22 -36.77 17.40
N PRO A 60 -8.42 -36.15 17.30
CA PRO A 60 -9.57 -36.74 16.63
C PRO A 60 -9.20 -37.30 15.24
N GLY A 61 -9.53 -38.57 14.98
CA GLY A 61 -9.12 -39.28 13.76
C GLY A 61 -7.96 -40.27 13.94
N GLY A 62 -7.45 -40.44 15.16
CA GLY A 62 -6.52 -41.52 15.53
C GLY A 62 -5.04 -41.18 15.38
N GLY A 63 -4.71 -39.96 14.99
CA GLY A 63 -3.31 -39.49 14.98
C GLY A 63 -2.79 -39.28 16.39
N VAL A 64 -1.51 -39.61 16.61
CA VAL A 64 -0.83 -39.43 17.90
C VAL A 64 0.47 -38.70 17.66
N VAL A 65 0.63 -37.53 18.28
CA VAL A 65 1.86 -36.74 18.23
C VAL A 65 2.61 -36.96 19.53
N PRO A 66 3.81 -37.59 19.52
CA PRO A 66 4.55 -37.88 20.73
C PRO A 66 5.28 -36.64 21.27
N ASN A 67 5.66 -36.67 22.54
CA ASN A 67 6.54 -35.69 23.18
C ASN A 67 6.08 -34.22 23.08
N VAL A 68 4.77 -33.98 23.16
CA VAL A 68 4.20 -32.63 23.07
C VAL A 68 4.25 -31.94 24.43
N PRO A 69 4.72 -30.67 24.54
CA PRO A 69 4.66 -29.91 25.78
C PRO A 69 3.27 -29.92 26.39
N ALA A 70 3.17 -30.13 27.71
CA ALA A 70 1.89 -30.28 28.41
C ALA A 70 0.96 -29.06 28.26
N SER A 71 1.54 -27.88 28.03
CA SER A 71 0.85 -26.61 27.76
C SER A 71 0.10 -26.58 26.43
N ILE A 72 0.42 -27.44 25.48
CA ILE A 72 -0.32 -27.57 24.22
C ILE A 72 -1.46 -28.56 24.42
N LYS A 73 -2.66 -28.16 23.99
CA LYS A 73 -3.89 -28.95 24.08
C LYS A 73 -4.48 -29.18 22.70
N CYS A 74 -5.22 -30.27 22.62
CA CYS A 74 -6.05 -30.58 21.46
C CYS A 74 -7.51 -30.55 21.91
N ASP A 75 -8.27 -29.59 21.40
CA ASP A 75 -9.70 -29.52 21.60
C ASP A 75 -10.44 -30.17 20.43
N LYS A 76 -11.66 -30.64 20.71
CA LYS A 76 -12.52 -31.22 19.68
C LYS A 76 -12.89 -30.14 18.66
N GLY A 77 -12.90 -30.52 17.39
CA GLY A 77 -13.37 -29.65 16.33
C GLY A 77 -14.88 -29.51 16.32
N GLU A 78 -15.36 -28.61 15.47
CA GLU A 78 -16.76 -28.33 15.24
C GLU A 78 -17.02 -28.20 13.74
N ARG A 79 -18.26 -28.50 13.33
CA ARG A 79 -18.73 -28.25 11.97
C ARG A 79 -19.86 -27.25 12.03
N THR A 80 -19.67 -26.10 11.39
CA THR A 80 -20.65 -25.02 11.39
C THR A 80 -20.80 -24.44 9.98
N ARG A 81 -22.04 -24.17 9.58
CA ARG A 81 -22.33 -23.28 8.45
C ARG A 81 -22.50 -21.89 9.03
N PHE A 82 -21.71 -20.95 8.55
CA PHE A 82 -21.79 -19.57 8.99
C PHE A 82 -22.14 -18.67 7.81
N ARG A 83 -23.09 -17.77 8.05
CA ARG A 83 -23.49 -16.72 7.12
C ARG A 83 -23.31 -15.39 7.81
N SER A 84 -22.47 -14.53 7.24
CA SER A 84 -22.28 -13.18 7.75
C SER A 84 -23.44 -12.27 7.38
N ASP A 85 -23.59 -11.18 8.11
CA ASP A 85 -24.35 -10.04 7.62
C ASP A 85 -23.62 -9.34 6.46
N VAL A 86 -24.36 -8.49 5.74
CA VAL A 86 -23.81 -7.58 4.73
C VAL A 86 -23.37 -6.31 5.43
N ILE A 87 -22.06 -6.16 5.60
CA ILE A 87 -21.47 -5.11 6.44
C ILE A 87 -20.37 -4.35 5.68
N SER A 88 -19.92 -3.24 6.25
CA SER A 88 -18.85 -2.44 5.66
C SER A 88 -17.50 -3.16 5.68
N PHE A 89 -16.58 -2.72 4.82
CA PHE A 89 -15.19 -3.21 4.78
C PHE A 89 -14.53 -3.22 6.17
N ASN A 90 -14.62 -2.09 6.90
CA ASN A 90 -13.94 -1.94 8.19
C ASN A 90 -14.52 -2.86 9.28
N GLN A 91 -15.86 -3.03 9.32
CA GLN A 91 -16.50 -3.94 10.27
C GLN A 91 -16.09 -5.40 10.00
N MET A 92 -16.02 -5.79 8.72
CA MET A 92 -15.58 -7.14 8.37
C MET A 92 -14.11 -7.38 8.69
N VAL A 93 -13.25 -6.38 8.52
CA VAL A 93 -11.84 -6.44 8.94
C VAL A 93 -11.73 -6.67 10.44
N GLU A 94 -12.49 -5.92 11.25
CA GLU A 94 -12.50 -6.09 12.71
C GLU A 94 -12.96 -7.50 13.10
N GLN A 95 -14.01 -8.03 12.47
CA GLN A 95 -14.47 -9.41 12.70
C GLN A 95 -13.39 -10.44 12.34
N PHE A 96 -12.76 -10.33 11.17
CA PHE A 96 -11.68 -11.24 10.76
C PHE A 96 -10.47 -11.19 11.69
N ASN A 97 -10.13 -10.01 12.20
CA ASN A 97 -9.04 -9.86 13.17
C ASN A 97 -9.40 -10.52 14.51
N GLN A 98 -10.65 -10.36 14.97
CA GLN A 98 -11.14 -11.03 16.19
C GLN A 98 -11.13 -12.55 16.04
N ASP A 99 -11.51 -13.08 14.87
CA ASP A 99 -11.50 -14.51 14.56
C ASP A 99 -10.11 -15.16 14.70
N VAL A 100 -9.04 -14.35 14.56
CA VAL A 100 -7.64 -14.77 14.74
C VAL A 100 -7.03 -14.28 16.07
N SER A 101 -7.89 -13.93 17.04
CA SER A 101 -7.52 -13.45 18.39
C SER A 101 -6.77 -12.11 18.43
N LEU A 102 -7.00 -11.25 17.44
CA LEU A 102 -6.42 -9.92 17.35
C LEU A 102 -7.49 -8.83 17.47
N SER A 103 -7.03 -7.61 17.74
CA SER A 103 -7.86 -6.41 17.71
C SER A 103 -7.28 -5.41 16.72
N GLY A 104 -8.11 -4.50 16.23
CA GLY A 104 -7.68 -3.40 15.36
C GLY A 104 -8.35 -3.41 14.00
N LYS A 105 -8.10 -2.33 13.25
CA LYS A 105 -8.80 -1.96 12.02
C LYS A 105 -7.97 -2.14 10.75
N ILE A 106 -6.76 -2.65 10.88
CA ILE A 106 -5.87 -2.91 9.74
C ILE A 106 -6.21 -4.31 9.21
N PRO A 107 -6.50 -4.47 7.91
CA PRO A 107 -6.81 -5.78 7.35
C PRO A 107 -5.63 -6.72 7.47
N SER A 108 -5.86 -7.95 7.93
CA SER A 108 -4.86 -9.03 7.87
C SER A 108 -4.66 -9.56 6.45
N GLY A 109 -3.55 -10.24 6.22
CA GLY A 109 -3.30 -10.99 4.97
C GLY A 109 -4.33 -12.09 4.74
N PHE A 110 -4.86 -12.66 5.81
CA PHE A 110 -5.98 -13.60 5.77
C PHE A 110 -7.25 -12.96 5.17
N PHE A 111 -7.69 -11.81 5.70
CA PHE A 111 -8.83 -11.06 5.17
C PHE A 111 -8.62 -10.69 3.70
N ASN A 112 -7.43 -10.15 3.38
CA ASN A 112 -7.08 -9.78 2.01
C ASN A 112 -7.15 -10.98 1.06
N SER A 113 -6.73 -12.15 1.50
CA SER A 113 -6.72 -13.37 0.69
C SER A 113 -8.13 -13.92 0.45
N MET A 114 -8.99 -13.95 1.47
CA MET A 114 -10.36 -14.46 1.35
C MET A 114 -11.21 -13.61 0.41
N PHE A 115 -11.02 -12.30 0.49
CA PHE A 115 -11.73 -11.37 -0.35
C PHE A 115 -10.98 -11.10 -1.68
N ASN A 116 -9.72 -11.48 -1.84
CA ASN A 116 -8.88 -11.13 -3.00
C ASN A 116 -8.69 -9.59 -3.14
N TYR A 117 -8.21 -8.96 -2.08
CA TYR A 117 -7.66 -7.60 -2.10
C TYR A 117 -6.15 -7.66 -2.34
N LYS A 118 -5.66 -6.81 -3.25
CA LYS A 118 -4.23 -6.75 -3.65
C LYS A 118 -3.66 -5.33 -3.59
N GLY A 119 -4.50 -4.34 -3.30
CA GLY A 119 -4.12 -2.94 -3.31
C GLY A 119 -3.68 -2.43 -1.94
N CYS A 120 -3.44 -1.13 -1.86
CA CYS A 120 -3.40 -0.46 -0.57
C CYS A 120 -4.81 -0.43 0.02
N TRP A 121 -4.91 -0.81 1.30
CA TRP A 121 -6.20 -1.10 1.91
C TRP A 121 -7.12 0.12 1.98
N GLN A 122 -6.57 1.34 2.02
CA GLN A 122 -7.32 2.59 2.00
C GLN A 122 -8.10 2.74 0.68
N LYS A 123 -7.48 2.41 -0.45
CA LYS A 123 -8.16 2.44 -1.76
C LYS A 123 -9.19 1.31 -1.83
N ASP A 124 -8.81 0.11 -1.41
CA ASP A 124 -9.70 -1.05 -1.39
C ASP A 124 -10.95 -0.80 -0.54
N ALA A 125 -10.80 -0.17 0.63
CA ALA A 125 -11.89 0.26 1.49
C ALA A 125 -12.76 1.32 0.79
N SER A 126 -12.14 2.32 0.16
CA SER A 126 -12.88 3.39 -0.54
C SER A 126 -13.66 2.88 -1.76
N SER A 127 -13.21 1.83 -2.43
CA SER A 127 -13.89 1.23 -3.58
C SER A 127 -14.94 0.18 -3.20
N THR A 128 -14.99 -0.24 -1.94
CA THR A 128 -15.88 -1.30 -1.45
C THR A 128 -17.08 -0.69 -0.72
N LYS A 129 -18.30 -1.01 -1.15
CA LYS A 129 -19.56 -0.64 -0.47
C LYS A 129 -19.82 -1.55 0.71
N SER A 130 -19.85 -2.85 0.46
CA SER A 130 -20.12 -3.86 1.46
C SER A 130 -19.46 -5.20 1.10
N VAL A 131 -19.33 -6.06 2.10
CA VAL A 131 -18.81 -7.42 1.97
C VAL A 131 -19.65 -8.38 2.78
N ALA A 132 -19.71 -9.64 2.36
CA ALA A 132 -20.39 -10.71 3.06
C ALA A 132 -19.83 -12.09 2.66
N PHE A 133 -20.12 -13.13 3.43
CA PHE A 133 -19.79 -14.50 3.08
C PHE A 133 -20.78 -15.53 3.65
N ASP A 134 -20.87 -16.67 2.98
CA ASP A 134 -21.63 -17.86 3.43
C ASP A 134 -20.78 -19.09 3.12
N GLY A 135 -20.58 -19.95 4.11
CA GLY A 135 -19.74 -21.12 3.95
C GLY A 135 -19.76 -22.10 5.10
N TRP A 136 -19.23 -23.28 4.82
CA TRP A 136 -18.97 -24.33 5.78
C TRP A 136 -17.56 -24.23 6.34
N PHE A 137 -17.46 -24.32 7.66
CA PHE A 137 -16.21 -24.41 8.41
C PHE A 137 -16.25 -25.73 9.18
N ILE A 138 -15.36 -26.64 8.80
CA ILE A 138 -15.26 -27.99 9.37
C ILE A 138 -13.92 -28.08 10.07
N ALA A 139 -13.87 -27.71 11.34
CA ALA A 139 -12.74 -28.00 12.20
C ALA A 139 -12.83 -29.48 12.62
N LEU A 140 -11.79 -30.26 12.36
CA LEU A 140 -11.66 -31.63 12.88
C LEU A 140 -11.11 -31.59 14.32
N TYR A 141 -10.15 -30.69 14.55
CA TYR A 141 -9.53 -30.46 15.85
C TYR A 141 -8.85 -29.09 15.91
N ASN A 142 -8.67 -28.59 17.12
CA ASN A 142 -7.97 -27.34 17.40
C ASN A 142 -6.74 -27.62 18.26
N ILE A 143 -5.57 -27.20 17.82
CA ILE A 143 -4.33 -27.27 18.60
C ILE A 143 -4.08 -25.88 19.17
N GLU A 144 -4.09 -25.75 20.49
CA GLU A 144 -3.97 -24.45 21.15
C GLU A 144 -3.00 -24.50 22.32
N LEU A 145 -2.25 -23.40 22.49
CA LEU A 145 -1.46 -23.16 23.67
C LEU A 145 -2.39 -22.74 24.81
N GLN A 146 -2.37 -23.47 25.92
CA GLN A 146 -3.11 -23.11 27.12
C GLN A 146 -2.69 -21.71 27.56
N ARG A 147 -3.66 -20.82 27.80
CA ARG A 147 -3.44 -19.43 28.23
C ARG A 147 -2.68 -19.40 29.57
N ALA A 148 -1.36 -19.41 29.48
CA ALA A 148 -0.39 -19.21 30.54
C ALA A 148 0.38 -17.90 30.29
N GLN A 149 1.20 -17.47 31.24
CA GLN A 149 2.12 -16.35 31.00
C GLN A 149 3.14 -16.76 29.93
N ILE A 150 2.92 -16.31 28.69
CA ILE A 150 3.84 -16.53 27.57
C ILE A 150 5.02 -15.57 27.75
N SER A 151 6.24 -16.09 27.63
CA SER A 151 7.45 -15.27 27.59
C SER A 151 8.24 -15.57 26.31
N LEU A 152 8.81 -14.52 25.72
CA LEU A 152 9.68 -14.64 24.57
C LEU A 152 11.06 -15.14 25.01
N SER A 153 11.66 -16.04 24.23
CA SER A 153 12.99 -16.56 24.52
C SER A 153 14.05 -15.45 24.56
N GLU A 154 15.03 -15.60 25.44
CA GLU A 154 16.10 -14.61 25.62
C GLU A 154 16.93 -14.39 24.34
N LYS A 155 17.09 -15.43 23.52
CA LYS A 155 17.77 -15.31 22.21
C LYS A 155 17.05 -14.32 21.30
N VAL A 156 15.73 -14.43 21.17
CA VAL A 156 14.94 -13.52 20.32
C VAL A 156 14.93 -12.10 20.91
N LYS A 157 14.82 -11.96 22.24
CA LYS A 157 14.92 -10.66 22.92
C LYS A 157 16.27 -9.96 22.65
N SER A 158 17.36 -10.71 22.63
CA SER A 158 18.70 -10.17 22.38
C SER A 158 18.92 -9.66 20.95
N GLU A 159 18.11 -10.14 20.00
CA GLU A 159 18.16 -9.70 18.59
C GLU A 159 17.28 -8.47 18.29
N VAL A 160 16.56 -7.94 19.29
CA VAL A 160 15.74 -6.73 19.12
C VAL A 160 16.65 -5.51 18.89
N PRO A 161 16.51 -4.79 17.76
CA PRO A 161 17.34 -3.62 17.49
C PRO A 161 17.16 -2.52 18.54
N SER A 162 18.27 -1.97 19.04
CA SER A 162 18.26 -0.96 20.11
C SER A 162 18.04 0.48 19.62
N SER A 163 18.06 0.70 18.30
CA SER A 163 17.88 1.98 17.62
C SER A 163 17.03 1.83 16.35
N TRP A 164 16.64 2.95 15.73
CA TRP A 164 16.03 2.94 14.40
C TRP A 164 17.08 2.57 13.33
N ASP A 165 17.25 1.27 13.11
CA ASP A 165 18.13 0.73 12.07
C ASP A 165 17.31 -0.09 11.05
N PRO A 166 17.00 0.48 9.86
CA PRO A 166 16.10 -0.13 8.88
C PRO A 166 16.47 -1.55 8.47
N ALA A 167 17.75 -1.84 8.24
CA ALA A 167 18.23 -3.18 7.87
C ALA A 167 17.98 -4.21 8.98
N ALA A 168 18.36 -3.89 10.23
CA ALA A 168 18.16 -4.77 11.38
C ALA A 168 16.67 -4.97 11.70
N LEU A 169 15.85 -3.91 11.57
CA LEU A 169 14.40 -3.98 11.79
C LEU A 169 13.70 -4.82 10.72
N ALA A 170 14.03 -4.61 9.44
CA ALA A 170 13.51 -5.42 8.34
C ALA A 170 13.94 -6.88 8.49
N GLY A 171 15.22 -7.13 8.80
CA GLY A 171 15.76 -8.46 9.05
C GLY A 171 15.08 -9.17 10.22
N PHE A 172 14.75 -8.46 11.31
CA PHE A 172 13.99 -9.05 12.42
C PHE A 172 12.58 -9.46 11.98
N ILE A 173 11.87 -8.59 11.25
CA ILE A 173 10.51 -8.87 10.76
C ILE A 173 10.53 -10.02 9.76
N ASP A 174 11.53 -10.09 8.87
CA ASP A 174 11.65 -11.20 7.95
C ASP A 174 12.05 -12.50 8.66
N LYS A 175 12.89 -12.45 9.68
CA LYS A 175 13.30 -13.65 10.41
C LYS A 175 12.20 -14.22 11.30
N TYR A 176 11.51 -13.38 12.06
CA TYR A 176 10.57 -13.81 13.12
C TYR A 176 9.11 -13.50 12.84
N GLY A 177 8.81 -12.71 11.80
CA GLY A 177 7.47 -12.24 11.54
C GLY A 177 7.04 -11.13 12.50
N THR A 178 5.74 -10.89 12.55
CA THR A 178 5.11 -9.82 13.34
C THR A 178 4.34 -10.35 14.54
N HIS A 179 3.91 -11.60 14.47
CA HIS A 179 3.06 -12.25 15.47
C HIS A 179 3.58 -13.65 15.78
N ILE A 180 3.10 -14.25 16.87
CA ILE A 180 3.39 -15.62 17.28
C ILE A 180 2.12 -16.44 17.19
N VAL A 181 2.22 -17.63 16.61
CA VAL A 181 1.11 -18.59 16.52
C VAL A 181 0.88 -19.21 17.89
N VAL A 182 -0.33 -19.07 18.43
CA VAL A 182 -0.75 -19.67 19.71
C VAL A 182 -1.89 -20.66 19.56
N GLY A 183 -2.50 -20.75 18.37
CA GLY A 183 -3.55 -21.71 18.08
C GLY A 183 -3.70 -21.97 16.59
N VAL A 184 -4.16 -23.18 16.24
CA VAL A 184 -4.38 -23.63 14.87
C VAL A 184 -5.65 -24.49 14.83
N LYS A 185 -6.57 -24.16 13.93
CA LYS A 185 -7.75 -24.99 13.63
C LYS A 185 -7.51 -25.77 12.35
N MET A 186 -7.56 -27.10 12.45
CA MET A 186 -7.28 -28.02 11.33
C MET A 186 -8.56 -28.66 10.81
N GLY A 187 -8.70 -28.74 9.49
CA GLY A 187 -9.82 -29.41 8.84
C GLY A 187 -10.06 -28.90 7.42
N GLY A 188 -11.28 -28.48 7.12
CA GLY A 188 -11.67 -27.99 5.80
C GLY A 188 -12.64 -26.80 5.86
N LYS A 189 -12.61 -25.94 4.85
CA LYS A 189 -13.63 -24.91 4.65
C LYS A 189 -14.00 -24.76 3.18
N ASP A 190 -15.27 -24.49 2.94
CA ASP A 190 -15.84 -24.25 1.61
C ASP A 190 -16.74 -23.02 1.71
N VAL A 191 -16.24 -21.87 1.22
CA VAL A 191 -16.83 -20.56 1.52
C VAL A 191 -16.94 -19.71 0.27
N ILE A 192 -18.08 -19.05 0.10
CA ILE A 192 -18.31 -18.04 -0.92
C ILE A 192 -18.25 -16.66 -0.25
N TYR A 193 -17.27 -15.87 -0.67
CA TYR A 193 -17.14 -14.46 -0.32
C TYR A 193 -17.73 -13.61 -1.42
N LEU A 194 -18.41 -12.53 -1.03
CA LEU A 194 -19.04 -11.58 -1.94
C LEU A 194 -18.53 -10.17 -1.62
N LYS A 195 -18.16 -9.44 -2.68
CA LYS A 195 -17.78 -8.03 -2.61
C LYS A 195 -18.74 -7.19 -3.44
N GLN A 196 -19.24 -6.13 -2.83
CA GLN A 196 -20.00 -5.09 -3.51
C GLN A 196 -19.12 -3.84 -3.67
N LEU A 197 -18.96 -3.36 -4.90
CA LEU A 197 -18.22 -2.13 -5.17
C LEU A 197 -19.11 -0.90 -4.89
N GLN A 198 -18.48 0.26 -4.66
CA GLN A 198 -19.19 1.52 -4.38
C GLN A 198 -20.12 1.99 -5.51
N THR A 199 -19.86 1.56 -6.73
CA THR A 199 -20.68 1.89 -7.91
C THR A 199 -21.96 1.06 -8.02
N SER A 200 -22.14 0.04 -7.17
CA SER A 200 -23.32 -0.83 -7.16
C SER A 200 -24.53 -0.15 -6.52
N ASP A 201 -25.66 -0.16 -7.23
CA ASP A 201 -26.95 0.35 -6.75
C ASP A 201 -27.74 -0.67 -5.91
N LEU A 202 -27.22 -1.88 -5.70
CA LEU A 202 -27.94 -2.91 -4.97
C LEU A 202 -28.07 -2.57 -3.47
N GLU A 203 -29.24 -2.89 -2.93
CA GLU A 203 -29.54 -2.80 -1.50
C GLU A 203 -28.99 -4.02 -0.74
N PRO A 204 -28.64 -3.88 0.56
CA PRO A 204 -28.07 -4.97 1.36
C PRO A 204 -28.92 -6.26 1.37
N ARG A 205 -30.25 -6.15 1.25
CA ARG A 205 -31.15 -7.32 1.18
C ARG A 205 -30.96 -8.10 -0.13
N GLN A 206 -30.84 -7.41 -1.26
CA GLN A 206 -30.62 -8.04 -2.56
C GLN A 206 -29.26 -8.74 -2.59
N VAL A 207 -28.22 -8.09 -2.04
CA VAL A 207 -26.87 -8.68 -1.93
C VAL A 207 -26.90 -9.96 -1.07
N ARG A 208 -27.65 -9.95 0.04
CA ARG A 208 -27.85 -11.12 0.91
C ARG A 208 -28.57 -12.26 0.18
N ASP A 209 -29.61 -11.95 -0.59
CA ASP A 209 -30.36 -12.96 -1.35
C ASP A 209 -29.51 -13.58 -2.46
N ILE A 210 -28.71 -12.77 -3.16
CA ILE A 210 -27.74 -13.25 -4.16
C ILE A 210 -26.72 -14.18 -3.51
N LEU A 211 -26.13 -13.79 -2.37
CA LEU A 211 -25.19 -14.63 -1.64
C LEU A 211 -25.83 -15.97 -1.25
N LYS A 212 -27.05 -15.94 -0.72
CA LYS A 212 -27.80 -17.15 -0.35
C LYS A 212 -28.01 -18.07 -1.55
N GLN A 213 -28.47 -17.55 -2.69
CA GLN A 213 -28.69 -18.35 -3.90
C GLN A 213 -27.39 -19.00 -4.41
N LEU A 214 -26.27 -18.27 -4.36
CA LEU A 214 -24.96 -18.81 -4.75
C LEU A 214 -24.48 -19.91 -3.81
N ALA A 215 -24.63 -19.68 -2.50
CA ALA A 215 -24.28 -20.63 -1.47
C ALA A 215 -25.13 -21.89 -1.58
N ASP A 216 -26.45 -21.76 -1.72
CA ASP A 216 -27.34 -22.91 -1.82
C ASP A 216 -27.08 -23.69 -3.12
N LYS A 217 -26.72 -23.04 -4.24
CA LYS A 217 -26.36 -23.73 -5.48
C LYS A 217 -25.06 -24.53 -5.38
N LYS A 218 -24.04 -24.00 -4.69
CA LYS A 218 -22.68 -24.60 -4.65
C LYS A 218 -22.41 -25.46 -3.42
N LEU A 219 -23.05 -25.14 -2.29
CA LEU A 219 -22.81 -25.72 -0.97
C LEU A 219 -23.97 -26.61 -0.49
N SER A 220 -25.02 -26.81 -1.30
CA SER A 220 -26.10 -27.72 -0.92
C SER A 220 -25.57 -29.14 -0.74
N GLU A 221 -26.01 -29.75 0.37
CA GLU A 221 -25.75 -31.15 0.72
C GLU A 221 -26.78 -32.10 0.08
N GLU A 222 -27.83 -31.58 -0.55
CA GLU A 222 -28.82 -32.41 -1.22
C GLU A 222 -28.22 -33.03 -2.49
N VAL A 223 -28.29 -34.36 -2.58
CA VAL A 223 -27.91 -35.13 -3.76
C VAL A 223 -28.95 -34.87 -4.85
N ASN A 224 -28.80 -33.75 -5.55
CA ASN A 224 -29.37 -33.67 -6.88
C ASN A 224 -28.38 -34.37 -7.81
N GLU A 225 -28.68 -35.62 -8.15
CA GLU A 225 -28.27 -36.16 -9.45
C GLU A 225 -28.75 -35.16 -10.51
N ILE A 226 -27.86 -34.28 -10.97
CA ILE A 226 -28.19 -33.39 -12.08
C ILE A 226 -28.08 -34.25 -13.34
N PRO A 227 -29.17 -34.41 -14.13
CA PRO A 227 -29.09 -35.05 -15.43
C PRO A 227 -28.14 -34.25 -16.32
N ILE A 228 -27.23 -34.95 -17.00
CA ILE A 228 -26.33 -34.39 -18.00
C ILE A 228 -27.18 -33.63 -19.04
N LEU A 229 -27.09 -32.30 -19.06
CA LEU A 229 -27.56 -31.47 -20.17
C LEU A 229 -26.35 -30.96 -20.97
N PRO A 230 -26.44 -30.91 -22.31
CA PRO A 230 -25.31 -30.75 -23.21
C PRO A 230 -24.70 -29.33 -23.16
N PRO A 231 -23.44 -29.16 -23.62
CA PRO A 231 -22.70 -27.93 -23.44
C PRO A 231 -23.24 -26.81 -24.31
N GLU A 232 -23.75 -25.74 -23.69
CA GLU A 232 -24.02 -24.49 -24.39
C GLU A 232 -22.74 -23.65 -24.57
N LYS A 233 -22.68 -23.03 -25.75
CA LYS A 233 -21.48 -22.49 -26.42
C LYS A 233 -20.70 -21.48 -25.58
N SER A 234 -19.41 -21.76 -25.43
CA SER A 234 -18.37 -20.88 -24.92
C SER A 234 -18.32 -19.54 -25.64
N SER A 235 -18.42 -18.43 -24.90
CA SER A 235 -17.85 -17.15 -25.33
C SER A 235 -16.36 -17.17 -25.00
N LYS A 236 -15.53 -16.92 -26.02
CA LYS A 236 -14.07 -17.03 -26.00
C LYS A 236 -13.45 -16.18 -24.89
N GLN A 237 -12.76 -16.80 -23.93
CA GLN A 237 -11.75 -16.12 -23.12
C GLN A 237 -10.51 -15.88 -23.99
N LYS A 238 -9.99 -14.66 -23.94
CA LYS A 238 -8.72 -14.28 -24.57
C LYS A 238 -7.60 -14.77 -23.64
N GLU A 239 -6.93 -15.82 -24.06
CA GLU A 239 -5.80 -16.44 -23.37
C GLU A 239 -4.58 -15.51 -23.48
N GLU A 240 -4.22 -14.82 -22.41
CA GLU A 240 -2.89 -14.20 -22.27
C GLU A 240 -1.91 -15.29 -21.84
N ARG A 241 -1.22 -15.87 -22.83
CA ARG A 241 -0.07 -16.76 -22.61
C ARG A 241 1.07 -15.96 -21.99
N MET A 242 1.44 -16.30 -20.75
CA MET A 242 2.79 -16.05 -20.23
C MET A 242 3.45 -17.39 -19.90
N VAL A 243 4.72 -17.47 -20.29
CA VAL A 243 5.61 -18.62 -20.46
C VAL A 243 5.57 -19.63 -19.31
N ALA A 244 5.47 -20.91 -19.69
CA ALA A 244 5.35 -22.07 -18.82
C ALA A 244 6.64 -22.37 -18.04
N TRP A 245 6.50 -22.60 -16.74
CA TRP A 245 7.42 -23.40 -15.94
C TRP A 245 6.69 -24.67 -15.55
N ASP A 246 7.30 -25.83 -15.82
CA ASP A 246 6.72 -27.17 -15.63
C ASP A 246 6.40 -27.45 -14.16
N VAL A 247 5.15 -27.17 -13.75
CA VAL A 247 4.53 -27.66 -12.52
C VAL A 247 3.15 -28.20 -12.90
N PRO A 248 2.73 -29.40 -12.46
CA PRO A 248 1.42 -29.94 -12.82
C PRO A 248 0.27 -28.99 -12.45
N GLN A 249 -0.53 -28.61 -13.46
CA GLN A 249 -1.64 -27.64 -13.40
C GLN A 249 -2.64 -27.90 -12.26
N VAL A 250 -2.78 -29.15 -11.82
CA VAL A 250 -3.67 -29.60 -10.73
C VAL A 250 -3.26 -29.01 -9.38
N VAL A 251 -1.96 -28.78 -9.15
CA VAL A 251 -1.42 -28.28 -7.88
C VAL A 251 -1.63 -26.76 -7.72
N MET A 252 -1.63 -26.00 -8.83
CA MET A 252 -1.89 -24.56 -8.79
C MET A 252 -3.38 -24.22 -8.63
N ASN A 253 -4.28 -25.06 -9.15
CA ASN A 253 -5.72 -24.79 -9.12
C ASN A 253 -6.32 -24.91 -7.72
N SER A 254 -5.81 -25.81 -6.86
CA SER A 254 -6.28 -25.99 -5.47
C SER A 254 -5.87 -24.84 -4.52
N LEU A 255 -4.93 -23.98 -4.93
CA LEU A 255 -4.33 -22.95 -4.07
C LEU A 255 -4.80 -21.53 -4.38
N ARG A 256 -5.52 -21.31 -5.48
CA ARG A 256 -6.00 -20.00 -5.91
C ARG A 256 -7.51 -19.91 -5.77
N PRO A 257 -8.03 -18.86 -5.10
CA PRO A 257 -9.47 -18.59 -5.08
C PRO A 257 -10.03 -18.58 -6.50
N SER A 258 -11.14 -19.28 -6.72
CA SER A 258 -11.85 -19.18 -7.99
C SER A 258 -12.71 -17.91 -7.96
N ILE A 259 -12.39 -16.95 -8.83
CA ILE A 259 -13.08 -15.67 -8.90
C ILE A 259 -14.10 -15.75 -10.03
N ILE A 260 -15.37 -15.56 -9.69
CA ILE A 260 -16.47 -15.49 -10.65
C ILE A 260 -17.07 -14.09 -10.56
N SER A 261 -16.86 -13.29 -11.60
CA SER A 261 -17.57 -12.02 -11.77
C SER A 261 -19.01 -12.32 -12.12
N LEU A 262 -19.96 -11.91 -11.27
CA LEU A 262 -21.38 -12.21 -11.43
C LEU A 262 -21.99 -11.42 -12.60
N SER A 263 -21.61 -10.15 -12.75
CA SER A 263 -22.12 -9.26 -13.80
C SER A 263 -21.37 -7.94 -13.75
N LYS A 264 -20.93 -7.42 -14.92
CA LYS A 264 -20.38 -6.06 -15.04
C LYS A 264 -21.43 -4.97 -14.79
N LYS A 265 -22.71 -5.32 -14.72
CA LYS A 265 -23.82 -4.37 -14.54
C LYS A 265 -24.19 -4.15 -13.08
N ASP A 266 -23.90 -5.13 -12.22
CA ASP A 266 -24.32 -5.12 -10.80
C ASP A 266 -23.17 -4.83 -9.83
N ASP A 267 -21.94 -4.68 -10.34
CA ASP A 267 -20.73 -4.33 -9.59
C ASP A 267 -20.49 -5.22 -8.34
N LEU A 268 -20.76 -6.51 -8.52
CA LEU A 268 -20.58 -7.58 -7.55
C LEU A 268 -19.52 -8.59 -8.00
N LEU A 269 -18.63 -8.96 -7.09
CA LEU A 269 -17.61 -9.99 -7.30
C LEU A 269 -17.81 -11.14 -6.32
N SER A 270 -17.96 -12.36 -6.84
CA SER A 270 -18.00 -13.58 -6.04
C SER A 270 -16.64 -14.27 -6.07
N ILE A 271 -16.14 -14.64 -4.90
CA ILE A 271 -14.90 -15.38 -4.72
C ILE A 271 -15.24 -16.67 -3.99
N HIS A 272 -14.94 -17.82 -4.59
CA HIS A 272 -15.16 -19.12 -3.99
C HIS A 272 -13.81 -19.70 -3.54
N VAL A 273 -13.71 -19.96 -2.24
CA VAL A 273 -12.49 -20.43 -1.57
C VAL A 273 -12.77 -21.77 -0.91
N ARG A 274 -12.02 -22.79 -1.34
CA ARG A 274 -11.89 -24.06 -0.64
C ARG A 274 -10.51 -24.18 -0.01
N ARG A 275 -10.44 -24.79 1.17
CA ARG A 275 -9.17 -25.15 1.81
C ARG A 275 -9.35 -26.41 2.65
N GLY A 276 -8.36 -27.30 2.60
CA GLY A 276 -8.47 -28.63 3.20
C GLY A 276 -9.32 -29.55 2.31
N GLY A 277 -9.11 -30.85 2.42
CA GLY A 277 -9.60 -31.81 1.44
C GLY A 277 -8.88 -31.72 0.09
N ILE A 278 -9.29 -32.58 -0.84
CA ILE A 278 -8.80 -32.60 -2.22
C ILE A 278 -9.79 -31.82 -3.07
N ASP A 279 -9.35 -30.80 -3.81
CA ASP A 279 -10.23 -30.00 -4.67
C ASP A 279 -9.98 -30.30 -6.15
N ASN A 280 -10.89 -31.09 -6.73
CA ASN A 280 -10.95 -31.48 -8.13
C ASN A 280 -12.16 -30.85 -8.85
N ASN A 281 -12.67 -29.70 -8.35
CA ASN A 281 -13.91 -29.05 -8.81
C ASN A 281 -15.17 -29.92 -8.64
N GLN A 282 -15.19 -30.80 -7.64
CA GLN A 282 -16.34 -31.65 -7.32
C GLN A 282 -17.40 -30.93 -6.47
N SER A 283 -18.55 -31.59 -6.27
CA SER A 283 -19.63 -31.12 -5.38
C SER A 283 -19.15 -30.95 -3.94
N HIS A 284 -19.89 -30.18 -3.13
CA HIS A 284 -19.57 -29.97 -1.73
C HIS A 284 -19.43 -31.30 -0.95
N ASN A 285 -20.38 -32.23 -1.12
CA ASN A 285 -20.33 -33.54 -0.46
C ASN A 285 -19.13 -34.39 -0.90
N GLY A 286 -18.80 -34.37 -2.19
CA GLY A 286 -17.62 -35.07 -2.72
C GLY A 286 -16.31 -34.48 -2.21
N TRP A 287 -16.28 -33.19 -1.88
CA TRP A 287 -15.15 -32.54 -1.21
C TRP A 287 -15.12 -32.84 0.28
N LEU A 288 -16.26 -32.77 0.96
CA LEU A 288 -16.41 -32.98 2.39
C LEU A 288 -15.87 -34.35 2.84
N SER A 289 -16.11 -35.41 2.06
CA SER A 289 -15.62 -36.77 2.35
C SER A 289 -14.09 -36.88 2.32
N THR A 290 -13.39 -35.94 1.68
CA THR A 290 -11.92 -35.93 1.58
C THR A 290 -11.24 -35.10 2.68
N VAL A 291 -11.99 -34.28 3.42
CA VAL A 291 -11.44 -33.36 4.43
C VAL A 291 -10.71 -34.10 5.54
N SER A 292 -11.25 -35.23 6.01
CA SER A 292 -10.61 -36.07 7.04
C SER A 292 -9.33 -36.75 6.55
N GLN A 293 -9.20 -36.98 5.24
CA GLN A 293 -8.04 -37.64 4.63
C GLN A 293 -6.91 -36.65 4.32
N SER A 294 -7.26 -35.39 4.05
CA SER A 294 -6.31 -34.33 3.72
C SER A 294 -6.64 -33.00 4.42
N PRO A 295 -6.61 -32.94 5.76
CA PRO A 295 -6.93 -31.72 6.49
C PRO A 295 -5.88 -30.62 6.27
N ASN A 296 -6.30 -29.37 6.38
CA ASN A 296 -5.42 -28.20 6.28
C ASN A 296 -5.86 -27.11 7.28
N VAL A 297 -5.01 -26.10 7.48
CA VAL A 297 -5.29 -25.00 8.42
C VAL A 297 -6.41 -24.10 7.91
N ILE A 298 -7.51 -24.04 8.63
CA ILE A 298 -8.67 -23.20 8.25
C ILE A 298 -8.72 -21.88 9.03
N SER A 299 -8.12 -21.84 10.22
CA SER A 299 -7.92 -20.66 11.05
C SER A 299 -6.66 -20.79 11.92
N MET A 300 -6.10 -19.66 12.36
CA MET A 300 -4.98 -19.56 13.29
C MET A 300 -5.27 -18.47 14.33
N SER A 301 -4.69 -18.58 15.51
CA SER A 301 -4.76 -17.58 16.58
C SER A 301 -3.38 -17.02 16.87
N PHE A 302 -3.29 -15.71 17.08
CA PHE A 302 -2.02 -15.00 17.17
C PHE A 302 -1.88 -14.13 18.41
N VAL A 303 -0.64 -13.88 18.81
CA VAL A 303 -0.25 -12.85 19.78
C VAL A 303 0.82 -11.95 19.14
N PRO A 304 0.71 -10.60 19.19
CA PRO A 304 1.74 -9.72 18.64
C PRO A 304 3.09 -9.93 19.35
N ILE A 305 4.18 -10.12 18.60
CA ILE A 305 5.50 -10.38 19.21
C ILE A 305 5.92 -9.24 20.16
N VAL A 306 5.56 -8.01 19.80
CA VAL A 306 5.85 -6.79 20.57
C VAL A 306 5.14 -6.75 21.93
N SER A 307 4.03 -7.48 22.10
CA SER A 307 3.34 -7.58 23.40
C SER A 307 4.17 -8.35 24.44
N LEU A 308 5.16 -9.12 23.99
CA LEU A 308 6.05 -9.94 24.84
C LEU A 308 7.44 -9.30 25.06
N LEU A 309 7.64 -8.06 24.59
CA LEU A 309 8.91 -7.33 24.67
C LEU A 309 8.95 -6.29 25.79
N ASN A 310 8.10 -6.42 26.81
CA ASN A 310 8.09 -5.48 27.93
C ASN A 310 9.46 -5.50 28.64
N GLY A 311 10.02 -4.31 28.92
CA GLY A 311 11.35 -4.15 29.50
C GLY A 311 12.54 -4.35 28.55
N VAL A 312 12.31 -4.73 27.28
CA VAL A 312 13.39 -4.88 26.29
C VAL A 312 13.71 -3.52 25.67
N ARG A 313 14.99 -3.12 25.72
CA ARG A 313 15.48 -1.87 25.11
C ARG A 313 15.29 -1.92 23.59
N GLY A 314 14.75 -0.84 23.01
CA GLY A 314 14.52 -0.75 21.56
C GLY A 314 13.19 -1.32 21.06
N SER A 315 12.40 -1.95 21.94
CA SER A 315 11.05 -2.46 21.63
C SER A 315 10.12 -1.43 20.98
N GLY A 316 10.26 -0.15 21.32
CA GLY A 316 9.53 0.96 20.69
C GLY A 316 9.83 1.11 19.19
N PHE A 317 11.09 0.96 18.77
CA PHE A 317 11.47 1.04 17.35
C PHE A 317 10.89 -0.13 16.56
N LEU A 318 11.01 -1.36 17.09
CA LEU A 318 10.43 -2.55 16.48
C LEU A 318 8.91 -2.47 16.39
N THR A 319 8.25 -1.99 17.46
CA THR A 319 6.80 -1.74 17.45
C THR A 319 6.40 -0.76 16.36
N HIS A 320 7.15 0.33 16.20
CA HIS A 320 6.89 1.30 15.15
C HIS A 320 7.09 0.71 13.74
N ALA A 321 8.18 -0.05 13.52
CA ALA A 321 8.46 -0.71 12.25
C ALA A 321 7.40 -1.75 11.88
N ILE A 322 6.99 -2.61 12.81
CA ILE A 322 5.91 -3.58 12.60
C ILE A 322 4.59 -2.90 12.27
N ASN A 323 4.24 -1.81 12.97
CA ASN A 323 3.03 -1.05 12.68
C ASN A 323 3.03 -0.44 11.28
N LEU A 324 4.17 0.10 10.84
CA LEU A 324 4.32 0.60 9.47
C LEU A 324 4.21 -0.54 8.46
N TYR A 325 4.87 -1.66 8.72
CA TYR A 325 4.84 -2.84 7.85
C TYR A 325 3.42 -3.41 7.69
N LEU A 326 2.68 -3.61 8.78
CA LEU A 326 1.31 -4.11 8.74
C LEU A 326 0.33 -3.14 8.08
N ARG A 327 0.55 -1.82 8.27
CA ARG A 327 -0.31 -0.77 7.70
C ARG A 327 -0.13 -0.60 6.20
N TYR A 328 1.12 -0.62 5.74
CA TYR A 328 1.47 -0.27 4.35
C TYR A 328 1.78 -1.48 3.48
N LYS A 329 2.17 -2.61 4.08
CA LYS A 329 2.47 -3.89 3.44
C LYS A 329 3.39 -3.75 2.22
N PRO A 330 4.55 -3.05 2.33
CA PRO A 330 5.55 -3.14 1.28
C PRO A 330 5.98 -4.61 1.10
N PRO A 331 6.46 -5.01 -0.09
CA PRO A 331 7.14 -6.29 -0.25
C PRO A 331 8.24 -6.46 0.80
N ILE A 332 8.43 -7.67 1.33
CA ILE A 332 9.39 -7.91 2.43
C ILE A 332 10.82 -7.59 2.00
N GLU A 333 11.13 -7.79 0.72
CA GLU A 333 12.42 -7.49 0.10
C GLU A 333 12.70 -5.99 -0.01
N GLU A 334 11.64 -5.16 -0.03
CA GLU A 334 11.74 -3.70 -0.10
C GLU A 334 11.53 -3.04 1.28
N LEU A 335 11.35 -3.82 2.35
CA LEU A 335 11.02 -3.30 3.68
C LEU A 335 12.13 -2.43 4.25
N GLU A 336 13.40 -2.79 4.06
CA GLU A 336 14.54 -1.99 4.51
C GLU A 336 14.50 -0.58 3.89
N GLN A 337 14.46 -0.50 2.56
CA GLN A 337 14.39 0.78 1.84
C GLN A 337 13.12 1.56 2.20
N PHE A 338 12.00 0.88 2.39
CA PHE A 338 10.77 1.51 2.87
C PHE A 338 10.97 2.17 4.25
N LEU A 339 11.55 1.46 5.22
CA LEU A 339 11.80 1.97 6.58
C LEU A 339 12.80 3.12 6.59
N GLU A 340 13.81 3.10 5.72
CA GLU A 340 14.74 4.23 5.54
C GLU A 340 14.03 5.52 5.15
N PHE A 341 12.93 5.43 4.40
CA PHE A 341 12.13 6.57 3.96
C PHE A 341 11.00 6.95 4.93
N GLN A 342 10.83 6.22 6.04
CA GLN A 342 9.86 6.56 7.09
C GLN A 342 10.43 7.52 8.14
N LEU A 343 11.27 8.46 7.67
CA LEU A 343 11.77 9.57 8.46
C LEU A 343 10.72 10.69 8.55
N PRO A 344 10.78 11.52 9.60
CA PRO A 344 9.93 12.72 9.69
C PRO A 344 10.08 13.58 8.44
N ARG A 345 8.95 14.03 7.89
CA ARG A 345 8.88 14.92 6.72
C ARG A 345 8.60 16.33 7.18
N GLN A 346 9.29 17.30 6.59
CA GLN A 346 9.10 18.72 6.89
C GLN A 346 9.03 19.53 5.61
N TRP A 347 8.42 20.71 5.70
CA TRP A 347 8.36 21.66 4.60
C TRP A 347 9.49 22.68 4.72
N ALA A 348 10.16 22.97 3.60
CA ALA A 348 11.02 24.11 3.41
C ALA A 348 10.28 25.16 2.57
N PRO A 349 10.23 26.44 2.98
CA PRO A 349 10.67 26.94 4.30
C PRO A 349 9.78 26.42 5.45
N ILE A 350 10.35 26.29 6.65
CA ILE A 350 9.63 25.90 7.87
C ILE A 350 8.73 27.07 8.30
N TYR A 351 7.51 26.76 8.76
CA TYR A 351 6.58 27.78 9.24
C TYR A 351 7.11 28.38 10.55
N GLY A 352 7.81 29.52 10.44
CA GLY A 352 8.53 30.19 11.52
C GLY A 352 9.72 31.01 11.00
N ASP A 353 10.33 30.56 9.90
CA ASP A 353 11.45 31.26 9.23
C ASP A 353 10.98 32.31 8.22
N LEU A 354 9.68 32.34 7.89
CA LEU A 354 9.10 33.45 7.15
C LEU A 354 9.14 34.68 8.05
N PRO A 355 9.86 35.75 7.68
CA PRO A 355 10.00 36.91 8.55
C PRO A 355 8.61 37.51 8.82
N LEU A 356 8.06 37.22 9.99
CA LEU A 356 6.94 37.96 10.59
C LEU A 356 7.38 39.40 10.93
N ALA A 357 8.69 39.65 10.94
CA ALA A 357 9.30 40.96 11.14
C ALA A 357 9.14 41.85 9.90
N ALA A 358 8.62 43.05 10.12
CA ALA A 358 8.56 44.12 9.14
C ALA A 358 9.96 44.50 8.64
N ARG A 359 10.44 43.88 7.55
CA ARG A 359 11.63 44.37 6.84
C ARG A 359 11.35 45.79 6.33
N ARG A 360 12.07 46.76 6.88
CA ARG A 360 12.13 48.14 6.38
C ARG A 360 12.83 48.09 5.00
N LYS A 361 12.04 48.26 3.94
CA LYS A 361 12.36 48.09 2.49
C LYS A 361 12.39 46.63 2.01
N THR A 362 11.24 46.11 1.59
CA THR A 362 11.16 44.92 0.73
C THR A 362 11.74 45.22 -0.66
N PRO A 363 12.60 44.36 -1.23
CA PRO A 363 12.96 44.46 -2.64
C PRO A 363 11.68 44.41 -3.50
N SER A 364 11.66 45.16 -4.60
CA SER A 364 10.54 45.19 -5.54
C SER A 364 10.30 43.78 -6.09
N MET A 365 9.31 43.07 -5.55
CA MET A 365 8.97 41.72 -6.01
C MET A 365 8.33 41.78 -7.40
N PRO A 366 8.75 40.93 -8.35
CA PRO A 366 8.08 40.86 -9.63
C PRO A 366 6.62 40.45 -9.43
N SER A 367 5.71 41.08 -10.17
CA SER A 367 4.28 40.79 -10.10
C SER A 367 3.72 40.41 -11.46
N LEU A 368 2.85 39.41 -11.46
CA LEU A 368 2.02 39.02 -12.57
C LEU A 368 0.65 39.69 -12.44
N GLN A 369 0.17 40.23 -13.55
CA GLN A 369 -1.16 40.81 -13.67
C GLN A 369 -1.95 40.01 -14.71
N PHE A 370 -3.21 39.71 -14.39
CA PHE A 370 -4.08 38.82 -15.18
C PHE A 370 -5.24 39.53 -15.88
N THR A 371 -5.56 40.76 -15.47
CA THR A 371 -6.53 41.67 -16.12
C THR A 371 -6.09 43.13 -15.95
N PHE A 372 -6.54 44.04 -16.82
CA PHE A 372 -6.08 45.44 -16.88
C PHE A 372 -6.24 46.22 -15.56
N LEU A 373 -7.33 45.98 -14.82
CA LEU A 373 -7.60 46.54 -13.49
C LEU A 373 -7.63 45.47 -12.39
N GLY A 374 -7.02 44.32 -12.65
CA GLY A 374 -7.06 43.16 -11.77
C GLY A 374 -6.08 43.18 -10.62
N PRO A 375 -6.27 42.27 -9.64
CA PRO A 375 -5.30 42.05 -8.58
C PRO A 375 -3.96 41.56 -9.14
N ARG A 376 -2.87 41.96 -8.48
CA ARG A 376 -1.49 41.55 -8.82
C ARG A 376 -1.03 40.41 -7.92
N LEU A 377 -0.55 39.34 -8.54
CA LEU A 377 0.11 38.23 -7.88
C LEU A 377 1.61 38.51 -7.82
N HIS A 378 2.15 38.72 -6.63
CA HIS A 378 3.58 38.92 -6.43
C HIS A 378 4.27 37.55 -6.42
N ILE A 379 5.48 37.46 -6.95
CA ILE A 379 6.21 36.19 -7.07
C ILE A 379 7.40 36.22 -6.12
N ASN A 380 7.43 35.28 -5.18
CA ASN A 380 8.58 35.05 -4.31
C ASN A 380 9.65 34.30 -5.10
N THR A 381 10.75 34.99 -5.39
CA THR A 381 11.91 34.46 -6.14
C THR A 381 13.00 33.93 -5.22
N THR A 382 12.74 33.84 -3.90
CA THR A 382 13.70 33.28 -2.94
C THR A 382 13.92 31.80 -3.23
N LYS A 383 15.19 31.37 -3.29
CA LYS A 383 15.55 29.98 -3.50
C LYS A 383 15.23 29.16 -2.26
N VAL A 384 14.37 28.16 -2.42
CA VAL A 384 14.07 27.18 -1.38
C VAL A 384 15.04 26.02 -1.52
N ASP A 385 15.67 25.66 -0.41
CA ASP A 385 16.70 24.63 -0.34
C ASP A 385 16.33 23.62 0.76
N SER A 386 16.35 22.32 0.43
CA SER A 386 16.13 21.24 1.40
C SER A 386 17.38 20.91 2.23
N GLY A 387 18.52 21.56 1.97
CA GLY A 387 19.80 21.29 2.61
C GLY A 387 20.39 19.95 2.15
N ASN A 388 20.33 19.68 0.85
CA ASN A 388 20.71 18.40 0.23
C ASN A 388 19.98 17.19 0.84
N ARG A 389 18.66 17.34 1.06
CA ARG A 389 17.80 16.25 1.55
C ARG A 389 16.79 15.84 0.48
N PRO A 390 16.46 14.54 0.37
CA PRO A 390 15.51 14.09 -0.63
C PRO A 390 14.15 14.77 -0.49
N VAL A 391 13.71 15.39 -1.58
CA VAL A 391 12.38 16.01 -1.68
C VAL A 391 11.37 14.92 -2.02
N THR A 392 10.29 14.84 -1.27
CA THR A 392 9.18 13.89 -1.44
C THR A 392 7.89 14.55 -1.89
N GLY A 393 7.89 15.87 -2.03
CA GLY A 393 6.73 16.61 -2.51
C GLY A 393 6.98 18.09 -2.75
N VAL A 394 6.08 18.72 -3.50
CA VAL A 394 6.13 20.13 -3.88
C VAL A 394 4.73 20.72 -3.79
N ARG A 395 4.62 21.96 -3.32
CA ARG A 395 3.35 22.71 -3.36
C ARG A 395 3.57 24.16 -3.77
N LEU A 396 2.56 24.72 -4.43
CA LEU A 396 2.41 26.16 -4.57
C LEU A 396 1.73 26.71 -3.32
N TYR A 397 2.23 27.83 -2.80
CA TYR A 397 1.72 28.42 -1.58
C TYR A 397 1.50 29.93 -1.75
N LEU A 398 0.44 30.46 -1.13
CA LEU A 398 0.10 31.87 -1.18
C LEU A 398 0.43 32.54 0.16
N GLU A 399 1.59 33.19 0.22
CA GLU A 399 2.13 33.82 1.42
C GLU A 399 1.55 35.24 1.67
N GLY A 400 1.74 35.69 2.92
CA GLY A 400 1.43 37.04 3.37
C GLY A 400 -0.03 37.24 3.78
N ARG A 401 -0.31 38.32 4.53
CA ARG A 401 -1.65 38.61 5.08
C ARG A 401 -2.75 38.75 4.02
N LYS A 402 -2.39 39.07 2.78
CA LYS A 402 -3.31 39.23 1.65
C LYS A 402 -3.36 37.98 0.75
N SER A 403 -2.60 36.92 1.08
CA SER A 403 -2.45 35.69 0.31
C SER A 403 -2.23 35.95 -1.19
N ASN A 404 -1.36 36.93 -1.50
CA ASN A 404 -1.12 37.43 -2.85
C ASN A 404 0.35 37.34 -3.27
N ARG A 405 1.14 36.54 -2.56
CA ARG A 405 2.54 36.23 -2.87
C ARG A 405 2.65 34.75 -3.18
N LEU A 406 2.90 34.40 -4.44
CA LEU A 406 3.14 33.03 -4.85
C LEU A 406 4.55 32.60 -4.43
N ALA A 407 4.63 31.51 -3.67
CA ALA A 407 5.86 30.84 -3.29
C ALA A 407 5.77 29.35 -3.64
N ILE A 408 6.94 28.71 -3.73
CA ILE A 408 7.07 27.26 -3.90
C ILE A 408 7.63 26.69 -2.60
N HIS A 409 7.06 25.60 -2.11
CA HIS A 409 7.54 24.92 -0.92
C HIS A 409 7.91 23.48 -1.28
N LEU A 410 8.96 22.96 -0.64
CA LEU A 410 9.46 21.61 -0.85
C LEU A 410 9.24 20.79 0.42
N GLN A 411 8.56 19.66 0.31
CA GLN A 411 8.51 18.68 1.38
C GLN A 411 9.73 17.78 1.24
N HIS A 412 10.50 17.63 2.29
CA HIS A 412 11.70 16.80 2.27
C HIS A 412 11.84 15.99 3.55
N LEU A 413 12.68 14.96 3.49
CA LEU A 413 13.03 14.17 4.66
C LEU A 413 13.85 15.01 5.64
N SER A 414 13.66 14.79 6.93
CA SER A 414 14.41 15.46 8.01
C SER A 414 15.88 15.03 8.08
N THR A 415 16.24 13.87 7.53
CA THR A 415 17.61 13.39 7.38
C THR A 415 17.74 12.68 6.02
N VAL A 416 18.98 12.49 5.56
CA VAL A 416 19.25 11.72 4.34
C VAL A 416 19.25 10.22 4.70
N PRO A 417 18.50 9.37 3.99
CA PRO A 417 18.58 7.92 4.12
C PRO A 417 20.03 7.42 4.02
N LYS A 418 20.41 6.42 4.82
CA LYS A 418 21.80 5.93 4.88
C LYS A 418 22.28 5.37 3.54
N SER A 419 21.37 4.76 2.76
CA SER A 419 21.64 4.27 1.41
C SER A 419 21.94 5.38 0.37
N LEU A 420 21.67 6.66 0.67
CA LEU A 420 21.83 7.77 -0.27
C LEU A 420 23.06 8.61 0.07
N GLU A 421 24.08 8.52 -0.76
CA GLU A 421 25.19 9.47 -0.76
C GLU A 421 24.93 10.62 -1.73
N LEU A 422 24.56 11.78 -1.18
CA LEU A 422 24.27 12.98 -1.95
C LEU A 422 25.48 13.92 -2.05
N PHE A 423 25.72 14.43 -3.25
CA PHE A 423 26.65 15.53 -3.48
C PHE A 423 26.01 16.60 -4.37
N ASP A 424 26.39 17.85 -4.15
CA ASP A 424 25.90 18.96 -4.97
C ASP A 424 26.49 18.84 -6.38
N ASP A 425 25.62 18.96 -7.38
CA ASP A 425 26.06 19.13 -8.75
C ASP A 425 26.49 20.58 -8.96
N PHE A 426 27.80 20.80 -9.04
CA PHE A 426 28.40 22.10 -9.32
C PHE A 426 28.25 22.53 -10.78
N SER A 427 27.70 21.67 -11.67
CA SER A 427 27.49 22.01 -13.08
C SER A 427 26.19 22.82 -13.35
N ASN A 428 25.40 23.08 -12.31
CA ASN A 428 24.07 23.72 -12.36
C ASN A 428 24.02 25.21 -12.80
N GLU A 429 25.05 25.76 -13.43
CA GLU A 429 24.97 27.10 -14.03
C GLU A 429 24.45 27.12 -15.48
N LEU A 430 24.30 25.98 -16.15
CA LEU A 430 24.01 25.95 -17.59
C LEU A 430 22.94 24.93 -17.98
N CYS A 431 21.74 25.00 -17.40
CA CYS A 431 20.58 24.37 -18.06
C CYS A 431 20.11 25.32 -19.17
N GLU A 432 20.64 25.10 -20.38
CA GLU A 432 20.36 25.90 -21.58
C GLU A 432 18.86 26.11 -21.83
N GLU A 433 18.54 27.33 -22.26
CA GLU A 433 17.19 27.78 -22.56
C GLU A 433 16.57 26.96 -23.70
N HIS A 434 15.82 25.93 -23.36
CA HIS A 434 14.84 25.34 -24.25
C HIS A 434 13.63 26.27 -24.38
N SER A 435 13.86 27.51 -24.83
CA SER A 435 12.83 28.47 -25.21
C SER A 435 12.24 28.12 -26.57
N GLY A 436 11.73 26.89 -26.71
CA GLY A 436 10.77 26.57 -27.75
C GLY A 436 9.50 27.39 -27.49
N LYS A 437 9.09 28.22 -28.45
CA LYS A 437 7.87 29.07 -28.38
C LYS A 437 6.59 28.29 -27.99
N GLY A 438 6.59 26.96 -28.06
CA GLY A 438 5.46 26.08 -27.75
C GLY A 438 5.18 25.81 -26.26
N TYR A 439 6.03 26.22 -25.32
CA TYR A 439 5.85 25.96 -23.88
C TYR A 439 5.42 27.20 -23.06
N VAL A 440 4.92 28.25 -23.72
CA VAL A 440 4.52 29.49 -23.04
C VAL A 440 3.00 29.66 -23.15
N GLU A 441 2.29 29.44 -22.05
CA GLU A 441 0.83 29.48 -22.02
C GLU A 441 0.32 30.72 -21.26
N PRO A 442 -0.73 31.39 -21.75
CA PRO A 442 -1.36 32.49 -21.02
C PRO A 442 -2.17 31.97 -19.83
N VAL A 443 -2.15 32.71 -18.70
CA VAL A 443 -2.89 32.30 -17.49
C VAL A 443 -4.41 32.45 -17.65
N LYS A 444 -4.85 33.53 -18.30
CA LYS A 444 -6.27 33.75 -18.69
C LYS A 444 -6.41 34.31 -20.08
N TRP A 445 -5.74 35.42 -20.40
CA TRP A 445 -5.82 36.07 -21.70
C TRP A 445 -4.44 36.19 -22.36
N ALA A 446 -4.39 36.10 -23.69
CA ALA A 446 -3.17 36.10 -24.49
C ALA A 446 -2.30 37.37 -24.39
N ILE A 447 -2.87 38.45 -23.85
CA ILE A 447 -2.21 39.77 -23.72
C ILE A 447 -1.58 40.01 -22.34
N PHE A 448 -1.83 39.14 -21.35
CA PHE A 448 -1.36 39.32 -19.98
C PHE A 448 -0.19 38.37 -19.64
N SER A 449 0.07 38.15 -18.35
CA SER A 449 1.18 37.31 -17.89
C SER A 449 1.06 35.87 -18.38
N HIS A 450 2.19 35.26 -18.74
CA HIS A 450 2.27 33.87 -19.20
C HIS A 450 3.04 33.01 -18.18
N VAL A 451 2.89 31.70 -18.31
CA VAL A 451 3.60 30.70 -17.52
C VAL A 451 4.34 29.78 -18.48
N CYS A 452 5.60 29.49 -18.18
CA CYS A 452 6.36 28.46 -18.87
C CYS A 452 5.94 27.08 -18.36
N THR A 453 5.42 26.25 -19.26
CA THR A 453 4.94 24.88 -18.98
C THR A 453 5.95 23.81 -19.40
N ALA A 454 7.18 24.21 -19.73
CA ALA A 454 8.26 23.29 -20.05
C ALA A 454 8.59 22.41 -18.84
N PRO A 455 8.79 21.09 -19.03
CA PRO A 455 9.25 20.22 -17.96
C PRO A 455 10.65 20.63 -17.52
N VAL A 456 10.83 20.80 -16.21
CA VAL A 456 12.15 21.00 -15.60
C VAL A 456 12.56 19.66 -15.01
N GLU A 457 13.44 18.98 -15.71
CA GLU A 457 14.04 17.71 -15.36
C GLU A 457 15.53 17.80 -15.65
N TYR A 458 16.34 16.99 -14.99
CA TYR A 458 17.74 16.86 -15.34
C TYR A 458 17.86 16.14 -16.69
N SER A 459 18.53 16.76 -17.68
CA SER A 459 18.71 16.21 -19.03
C SER A 459 20.15 15.76 -19.18
N GLU A 460 20.39 14.45 -19.21
CA GLU A 460 21.72 13.87 -19.45
C GLU A 460 22.14 14.05 -20.92
N THR A 461 23.23 14.77 -21.16
CA THR A 461 24.04 14.67 -22.39
C THR A 461 25.39 14.00 -22.13
N ARG A 462 25.61 13.44 -20.94
CA ARG A 462 26.83 12.68 -20.61
C ARG A 462 26.47 11.21 -20.50
N ILE A 463 27.13 10.41 -21.34
CA ILE A 463 26.90 8.98 -21.56
C ILE A 463 27.62 8.12 -20.49
N ASP A 464 28.33 8.75 -19.55
CA ASP A 464 28.98 8.11 -18.40
C ASP A 464 28.53 8.81 -17.12
N ASP A 465 27.86 8.08 -16.22
CA ASP A 465 28.20 7.98 -14.80
C ASP A 465 27.06 7.33 -14.00
N ASP A 466 27.41 6.39 -13.13
CA ASP A 466 26.51 5.65 -12.24
C ASP A 466 25.89 6.53 -11.14
N SER A 467 25.13 7.55 -11.52
CA SER A 467 24.51 8.48 -10.59
C SER A 467 23.14 8.94 -11.06
N ALA A 468 22.24 9.22 -10.11
CA ALA A 468 20.90 9.71 -10.39
C ALA A 468 20.70 11.10 -9.78
N SER A 469 20.16 12.03 -10.56
CA SER A 469 19.84 13.38 -10.07
C SER A 469 18.50 13.40 -9.33
N ILE A 470 18.45 14.04 -8.16
CA ILE A 470 17.20 14.34 -7.43
C ILE A 470 17.06 15.84 -7.20
N VAL A 471 15.81 16.31 -7.07
CA VAL A 471 15.52 17.71 -6.76
C VAL A 471 15.79 17.96 -5.28
N THR A 472 16.56 19.00 -4.99
CA THR A 472 16.83 19.49 -3.63
C THR A 472 16.47 20.97 -3.46
N LYS A 473 16.38 21.72 -4.57
CA LYS A 473 16.18 23.17 -4.56
C LYS A 473 15.11 23.57 -5.57
N ALA A 474 14.34 24.62 -5.30
CA ALA A 474 13.37 25.16 -6.23
C ALA A 474 13.15 26.66 -6.04
N TRP A 475 12.89 27.38 -7.13
CA TRP A 475 12.57 28.80 -7.10
C TRP A 475 11.80 29.25 -8.33
N PHE A 476 11.24 30.45 -8.25
CA PHE A 476 10.64 31.12 -9.39
C PHE A 476 11.55 32.17 -10.00
N GLU A 477 11.48 32.28 -11.31
CA GLU A 477 12.12 33.35 -12.08
C GLU A 477 11.06 34.02 -12.96
N VAL A 478 11.08 35.35 -13.05
CA VAL A 478 10.17 36.10 -13.92
C VAL A 478 11.00 36.84 -14.98
N LYS A 479 10.90 36.41 -16.24
CA LYS A 479 11.58 37.08 -17.36
C LYS A 479 10.59 37.92 -18.18
N GLY A 480 11.07 39.05 -18.69
CA GLY A 480 10.35 39.82 -19.71
C GLY A 480 10.66 39.25 -21.10
N VAL A 481 9.63 38.82 -21.83
CA VAL A 481 9.74 38.36 -23.23
C VAL A 481 8.88 39.30 -24.08
N GLY A 482 9.51 40.30 -24.70
CA GLY A 482 8.80 41.41 -25.34
C GLY A 482 7.97 42.22 -24.34
N MET A 483 6.68 42.44 -24.61
CA MET A 483 5.74 43.12 -23.69
C MET A 483 5.16 42.20 -22.60
N LYS A 484 5.51 40.91 -22.60
CA LYS A 484 4.92 39.89 -21.72
C LYS A 484 5.85 39.56 -20.56
N LYS A 485 5.29 39.39 -19.36
CA LYS A 485 5.99 38.79 -18.21
C LYS A 485 5.70 37.29 -18.18
N VAL A 486 6.74 36.47 -18.14
CA VAL A 486 6.63 35.01 -18.13
C VAL A 486 7.19 34.47 -16.82
N LEU A 487 6.40 33.63 -16.13
CA LEU A 487 6.81 32.91 -14.93
C LEU A 487 7.49 31.59 -15.30
N PHE A 488 8.69 31.38 -14.78
CA PHE A 488 9.46 30.14 -14.92
C PHE A 488 9.61 29.47 -13.57
N LEU A 489 9.48 28.14 -13.57
CA LEU A 489 9.94 27.29 -12.48
C LEU A 489 11.39 26.92 -12.75
N ARG A 490 12.22 26.96 -11.70
CA ARG A 490 13.59 26.48 -11.72
C ARG A 490 13.80 25.48 -10.61
N LEU A 491 14.57 24.44 -10.89
CA LEU A 491 14.94 23.39 -9.95
C LEU A 491 16.46 23.33 -9.84
N GLY A 492 16.95 23.01 -8.65
CA GLY A 492 18.33 22.64 -8.42
C GLY A 492 18.40 21.18 -8.01
N PHE A 493 19.41 20.50 -8.52
CA PHE A 493 19.58 19.06 -8.40
C PHE A 493 20.81 18.72 -7.55
N ALA A 494 20.72 17.62 -6.82
CA ALA A 494 21.86 16.93 -6.22
C ALA A 494 21.99 15.54 -6.85
N MET A 495 23.21 15.05 -6.98
CA MET A 495 23.47 13.71 -7.51
C MET A 495 23.51 12.70 -6.37
N VAL A 496 22.90 11.55 -6.59
CA VAL A 496 22.99 10.36 -5.74
C VAL A 496 24.03 9.45 -6.37
N LYS A 497 25.11 9.14 -5.65
CA LYS A 497 26.11 8.18 -6.12
C LYS A 497 25.52 6.77 -6.24
N PHE A 498 26.06 6.00 -7.18
CA PHE A 498 25.74 4.60 -7.41
C PHE A 498 24.23 4.35 -7.53
N ALA A 499 23.50 5.26 -8.15
CA ALA A 499 22.05 5.18 -8.22
C ALA A 499 21.56 5.26 -9.66
N LYS A 500 20.56 4.44 -9.99
CA LYS A 500 19.84 4.49 -11.27
C LYS A 500 18.35 4.68 -11.04
N ILE A 501 17.70 5.39 -11.96
CA ILE A 501 16.25 5.56 -11.94
C ILE A 501 15.59 4.26 -12.41
N ARG A 502 14.97 3.51 -11.49
CA ARG A 502 14.21 2.28 -11.79
C ARG A 502 12.91 2.57 -12.51
N ARG A 503 12.20 3.58 -12.03
CA ARG A 503 10.87 3.96 -12.52
C ARG A 503 10.65 5.44 -12.27
N SER A 504 10.02 6.12 -13.22
CA SER A 504 9.55 7.49 -13.05
C SER A 504 8.11 7.65 -13.49
N GLU A 505 7.37 8.51 -12.81
CA GLU A 505 6.01 8.85 -13.18
C GLU A 505 5.67 10.30 -12.83
N TRP A 506 4.97 10.94 -13.75
CA TRP A 506 4.37 12.25 -13.55
C TRP A 506 3.08 12.12 -12.74
N ASP A 507 2.83 13.10 -11.87
CA ASP A 507 1.59 13.14 -11.11
C ASP A 507 0.35 13.48 -11.98
N GLY A 508 -0.76 12.82 -11.68
CA GLY A 508 -2.04 12.92 -12.40
C GLY A 508 -2.21 11.96 -13.59
N PRO A 509 -3.42 11.87 -14.19
CA PRO A 509 -3.66 11.03 -15.35
C PRO A 509 -2.74 11.45 -16.51
N SER A 510 -2.13 10.46 -17.18
CA SER A 510 -1.16 10.62 -18.25
C SER A 510 -1.80 11.14 -19.54
N THR A 511 -2.34 12.35 -19.52
CA THR A 511 -2.69 13.06 -20.74
C THR A 511 -1.44 13.79 -21.22
N HIS A 512 -0.73 13.15 -22.14
CA HIS A 512 0.20 13.87 -23.01
C HIS A 512 -0.58 14.98 -23.71
N SER A 513 -0.36 16.23 -23.31
CA SER A 513 -0.90 17.40 -24.02
C SER A 513 -0.08 17.61 -25.30
N ARG A 514 -0.21 16.69 -26.25
CA ARG A 514 0.01 17.00 -27.67
C ARG A 514 -1.37 17.24 -28.29
N LYS A 515 -1.92 18.44 -28.08
CA LYS A 515 -2.98 18.96 -28.95
C LYS A 515 -2.32 19.89 -29.97
N SER A 516 -1.86 19.29 -31.06
CA SER A 516 -1.79 19.96 -32.35
C SER A 516 -3.19 19.91 -32.97
N GLY A 517 -3.61 20.99 -33.64
CA GLY A 517 -4.79 20.98 -34.51
C GLY A 517 -6.05 21.58 -33.89
N MET A 518 -6.32 22.82 -34.27
CA MET A 518 -7.63 23.47 -34.17
C MET A 518 -8.68 22.68 -34.98
N LEU A 519 -9.96 22.89 -34.65
CA LEU A 519 -11.20 22.33 -35.25
C LEU A 519 -11.76 21.06 -34.58
N SER A 520 -12.34 21.24 -33.39
CA SER A 520 -13.47 20.43 -32.92
C SER A 520 -14.26 21.26 -31.90
N MET A 521 -14.85 22.33 -32.41
CA MET A 521 -16.00 22.96 -31.78
C MET A 521 -17.13 22.69 -32.76
N LEU A 522 -18.09 21.87 -32.36
CA LEU A 522 -19.53 21.97 -32.64
C LEU A 522 -20.20 20.60 -32.40
N MET A 523 -21.31 20.68 -31.66
CA MET A 523 -22.37 19.70 -31.48
C MET A 523 -22.19 18.64 -30.38
N SER A 524 -22.59 19.00 -29.15
CA SER A 524 -23.91 18.60 -28.61
C SER A 524 -24.00 18.92 -27.10
N SER A 525 -24.95 19.77 -26.75
CA SER A 525 -25.61 19.79 -25.43
C SER A 525 -26.99 19.11 -25.61
N PRO A 526 -27.69 18.60 -24.58
CA PRO A 526 -28.09 19.42 -23.44
C PRO A 526 -28.11 18.74 -22.05
N PHE A 527 -28.07 19.59 -21.02
CA PHE A 527 -28.60 19.44 -19.66
C PHE A 527 -28.25 18.18 -18.84
N SER A 528 -27.36 18.34 -17.86
CA SER A 528 -27.53 17.73 -16.54
C SER A 528 -27.00 18.65 -15.45
N THR A 529 -27.89 18.91 -14.52
CA THR A 529 -27.77 19.65 -13.27
C THR A 529 -26.63 19.14 -12.39
N GLY A 530 -26.08 20.06 -11.58
CA GLY A 530 -24.81 19.93 -10.87
C GLY A 530 -24.62 18.64 -10.06
N LEU A 531 -23.43 18.07 -10.22
CA LEU A 531 -22.81 17.15 -9.27
C LEU A 531 -21.61 17.86 -8.66
N SER A 532 -21.71 18.18 -7.37
CA SER A 532 -20.60 18.58 -6.52
C SER A 532 -19.47 17.54 -6.63
N PRO A 533 -18.19 17.93 -6.67
CA PRO A 533 -17.10 16.97 -6.52
C PRO A 533 -17.25 16.30 -5.15
N ALA A 534 -17.21 14.97 -5.13
CA ALA A 534 -17.24 14.17 -3.91
C ALA A 534 -16.20 14.69 -2.91
N ASP A 535 -16.66 15.00 -1.69
CA ASP A 535 -15.80 15.30 -0.56
C ASP A 535 -14.84 14.11 -0.34
N GLN A 536 -13.55 14.35 -0.53
CA GLN A 536 -12.54 13.41 -0.08
C GLN A 536 -12.58 13.38 1.46
N PRO A 537 -12.50 12.19 2.09
CA PRO A 537 -12.51 12.12 3.54
C PRO A 537 -11.30 12.89 4.10
N VAL A 538 -11.54 13.68 5.14
CA VAL A 538 -10.53 14.42 5.89
C VAL A 538 -9.42 13.44 6.30
N LYS A 539 -8.20 13.72 5.85
CA LYS A 539 -7.00 12.99 6.22
C LYS A 539 -6.76 13.18 7.73
N VAL A 540 -7.16 12.20 8.53
CA VAL A 540 -6.86 12.18 9.97
C VAL A 540 -5.38 11.81 10.13
N ASP A 541 -4.54 12.82 10.26
CA ASP A 541 -3.13 12.66 10.60
C ASP A 541 -3.00 12.49 12.12
N LEU A 542 -2.75 11.25 12.57
CA LEU A 542 -2.74 10.88 14.00
C LEU A 542 -1.41 11.21 14.72
N ASN A 543 -0.47 11.89 14.04
CA ASN A 543 0.83 12.30 14.58
C ASN A 543 0.97 13.83 14.68
N SER A 544 -0.06 14.52 15.16
CA SER A 544 -0.07 15.99 15.28
C SER A 544 0.51 16.47 16.62
N ALA A 545 1.84 16.56 16.72
CA ALA A 545 2.49 17.47 17.68
C ALA A 545 2.91 18.82 17.04
N ILE A 546 2.68 18.99 15.74
CA ILE A 546 3.03 20.21 15.00
C ILE A 546 1.88 20.51 14.04
N TYR A 547 1.26 21.69 14.16
CA TYR A 547 0.26 22.19 13.23
C TYR A 547 0.85 22.21 11.80
N PRO A 548 0.42 21.31 10.89
CA PRO A 548 0.89 21.34 9.49
C PRO A 548 0.12 22.38 8.67
N SER A 549 -1.09 22.71 9.13
CA SER A 549 -1.91 23.81 8.64
C SER A 549 -1.46 25.07 9.35
N GLY A 550 -0.87 26.01 8.60
CA GLY A 550 -0.73 27.37 9.09
C GLY A 550 -2.07 27.94 9.59
N PRO A 551 -2.05 29.04 10.36
CA PRO A 551 -3.25 29.64 10.94
C PRO A 551 -4.31 29.90 9.87
N PRO A 552 -5.60 29.67 10.18
CA PRO A 552 -6.69 29.85 9.24
C PRO A 552 -6.78 31.33 8.85
N SER A 553 -6.31 31.67 7.65
CA SER A 553 -6.60 32.94 6.99
C SER A 553 -7.82 32.76 6.09
N GLY A 554 -8.77 33.70 6.15
CA GLY A 554 -10.00 33.68 5.35
C GLY A 554 -9.75 33.52 3.84
N GLU A 555 -10.80 33.13 3.11
CA GLU A 555 -10.72 32.70 1.70
C GLU A 555 -9.80 33.59 0.84
N PRO A 556 -8.66 33.04 0.35
CA PRO A 556 -7.69 33.82 -0.42
C PRO A 556 -8.30 34.32 -1.72
N LYS A 557 -8.37 35.64 -1.94
CA LYS A 557 -8.86 36.21 -3.21
C LYS A 557 -8.11 35.67 -4.45
N MET A 558 -6.87 35.18 -4.27
CA MET A 558 -6.01 34.64 -5.33
C MET A 558 -6.12 33.12 -5.54
N SER A 559 -6.90 32.39 -4.74
CA SER A 559 -7.14 30.93 -4.91
C SER A 559 -7.80 30.60 -6.26
N SER A 560 -8.48 31.58 -6.86
CA SER A 560 -9.05 31.51 -8.21
C SER A 560 -8.00 31.43 -9.33
N PHE A 561 -6.73 31.76 -9.06
CA PHE A 561 -5.64 31.77 -10.05
C PHE A 561 -4.54 30.75 -9.76
N VAL A 562 -4.45 30.21 -8.55
CA VAL A 562 -3.39 29.28 -8.14
C VAL A 562 -4.01 28.08 -7.44
N ASP A 563 -3.65 26.88 -7.90
CA ASP A 563 -3.96 25.64 -7.20
C ASP A 563 -2.90 25.38 -6.12
N THR A 564 -3.34 25.36 -4.86
CA THR A 564 -2.48 25.16 -3.68
C THR A 564 -2.47 23.70 -3.20
N LYS A 565 -3.03 22.78 -3.99
CA LYS A 565 -2.99 21.34 -3.69
C LYS A 565 -1.56 20.87 -3.49
N GLU A 566 -1.33 20.18 -2.38
CA GLU A 566 -0.04 19.57 -2.07
C GLU A 566 0.18 18.34 -2.94
N MET A 567 1.29 18.34 -3.67
CA MET A 567 1.72 17.20 -4.47
C MET A 567 2.77 16.48 -3.63
N VAL A 568 2.37 15.40 -2.95
CA VAL A 568 3.23 14.65 -2.04
C VAL A 568 3.12 13.15 -2.27
N ARG A 569 4.25 12.44 -2.14
CA ARG A 569 4.26 10.98 -2.05
C ARG A 569 5.00 10.54 -0.79
N GLY A 570 4.54 9.42 -0.25
CA GLY A 570 4.99 8.87 1.03
C GLY A 570 4.46 7.44 1.19
N PRO A 571 4.34 6.90 2.42
CA PRO A 571 4.06 5.48 2.63
C PRO A 571 2.69 5.03 2.10
N GLU A 572 1.72 5.94 2.02
CA GLU A 572 0.40 5.72 1.41
C GLU A 572 0.47 5.43 -0.10
N ASN A 573 1.60 5.73 -0.74
CA ASN A 573 1.83 5.52 -2.16
C ASN A 573 2.90 4.42 -2.34
N PRO A 574 2.51 3.15 -2.54
CA PRO A 574 3.47 2.08 -2.75
C PRO A 574 4.45 2.41 -3.89
N PRO A 575 5.75 2.11 -3.72
CA PRO A 575 6.32 1.33 -2.62
C PRO A 575 6.73 2.17 -1.38
N GLY A 576 6.48 3.48 -1.36
CA GLY A 576 6.60 4.33 -0.16
C GLY A 576 7.89 5.14 -0.02
N TYR A 577 8.87 4.95 -0.91
CA TYR A 577 10.18 5.61 -0.93
C TYR A 577 10.41 6.46 -2.19
N TRP A 578 9.44 7.33 -2.50
CA TRP A 578 9.49 8.19 -3.68
C TRP A 578 10.38 9.43 -3.47
N VAL A 579 11.15 9.79 -4.49
CA VAL A 579 11.89 11.05 -4.57
C VAL A 579 11.40 11.90 -5.75
N VAL A 580 11.53 13.21 -5.66
CA VAL A 580 11.23 14.13 -6.76
C VAL A 580 12.46 14.29 -7.65
N THR A 581 12.28 14.07 -8.95
CA THR A 581 13.34 14.20 -9.98
C THR A 581 13.03 15.26 -11.04
N GLY A 582 11.84 15.86 -10.97
CA GLY A 582 11.46 16.95 -11.84
C GLY A 582 10.11 17.54 -11.47
N ALA A 583 9.82 18.69 -12.06
CA ALA A 583 8.53 19.37 -11.88
C ALA A 583 8.26 20.31 -13.06
N LYS A 584 6.99 20.68 -13.24
CA LYS A 584 6.58 21.67 -14.23
C LYS A 584 5.37 22.44 -13.77
N LEU A 585 5.23 23.66 -14.28
CA LEU A 585 3.98 24.40 -14.16
C LEU A 585 3.03 23.97 -15.27
N CYS A 586 1.73 23.99 -15.01
CA CYS A 586 0.70 23.77 -16.01
C CYS A 586 -0.52 24.64 -15.72
N MET A 587 -1.27 24.93 -16.79
CA MET A 587 -2.55 25.62 -16.69
C MET A 587 -3.69 24.60 -16.72
N GLU A 588 -4.52 24.59 -15.67
CA GLU A 588 -5.69 23.70 -15.61
C GLU A 588 -6.89 24.45 -15.03
N GLY A 589 -7.97 24.57 -15.80
CA GLY A 589 -9.14 25.35 -15.41
C GLY A 589 -8.86 26.83 -15.14
N GLY A 590 -7.87 27.43 -15.84
CA GLY A 590 -7.45 28.82 -15.64
C GLY A 590 -6.64 29.08 -14.37
N ARG A 591 -6.18 28.02 -13.68
CA ARG A 591 -5.31 28.09 -12.50
C ARG A 591 -3.91 27.58 -12.81
N ILE A 592 -2.91 28.23 -12.21
CA ILE A 592 -1.53 27.79 -12.19
C ILE A 592 -1.43 26.61 -11.22
N ARG A 593 -0.98 25.45 -11.72
CA ARG A 593 -0.76 24.23 -10.94
C ARG A 593 0.67 23.76 -11.14
N VAL A 594 1.22 23.08 -10.13
CA VAL A 594 2.48 22.33 -10.25
C VAL A 594 2.18 20.85 -10.49
N LYS A 595 2.86 20.23 -11.46
CA LYS A 595 2.96 18.78 -11.62
C LYS A 595 4.37 18.36 -11.24
N VAL A 596 4.49 17.22 -10.59
CA VAL A 596 5.74 16.70 -10.05
C VAL A 596 6.04 15.36 -10.71
N LYS A 597 7.30 15.11 -11.06
CA LYS A 597 7.80 13.82 -11.49
C LYS A 597 8.44 13.14 -10.29
N TYR A 598 7.92 11.96 -9.97
CA TYR A 598 8.43 11.13 -8.89
C TYR A 598 9.18 9.95 -9.49
N SER A 599 10.27 9.57 -8.85
CA SER A 599 11.08 8.44 -9.26
C SER A 599 11.39 7.51 -8.09
N LEU A 600 11.63 6.25 -8.43
CA LEU A 600 12.21 5.24 -7.56
C LEU A 600 13.66 5.04 -7.98
N LEU A 601 14.55 5.07 -7.00
CA LEU A 601 15.97 4.86 -7.21
C LEU A 601 16.33 3.41 -6.85
N VAL A 602 17.24 2.82 -7.63
CA VAL A 602 17.95 1.59 -7.30
C VAL A 602 19.38 1.97 -6.99
N ILE A 603 19.83 1.61 -5.79
CA ILE A 603 21.22 1.78 -5.38
C ILE A 603 21.97 0.53 -5.85
N MET A 604 23.06 0.74 -6.55
CA MET A 604 23.95 -0.29 -7.06
C MET A 604 25.05 -0.53 -6.04
N SER A 605 25.38 -1.80 -5.77
CA SER A 605 26.58 -2.14 -4.98
C SER A 605 27.82 -2.04 -5.86
N GLU A 606 28.96 -1.64 -5.28
CA GLU A 606 30.27 -1.62 -5.95
C GLU A 606 30.60 -3.00 -6.57
N ASP A 607 30.20 -4.10 -5.92
CA ASP A 607 30.42 -5.47 -6.41
C ASP A 607 29.60 -5.81 -7.67
N SER A 608 28.47 -5.14 -7.90
CA SER A 608 27.62 -5.35 -9.08
C SER A 608 28.15 -4.62 -10.32
N MET A 609 29.25 -3.86 -10.18
CA MET A 609 29.90 -3.12 -11.26
C MET A 609 31.17 -3.79 -11.80
N LEU A 610 31.61 -4.87 -11.16
CA LEU A 610 32.77 -5.68 -11.58
C LEU A 610 32.38 -6.93 -12.40
N MET A 611 31.11 -7.08 -12.74
CA MET A 611 30.60 -8.05 -13.74
C MET A 611 30.00 -7.30 -14.91
#